data_AF-A0A2S9RQA1-F1
#
_entry.id   AF-A0A2S9RQA1-F1
#
_cell.length_a   1.000
_cell.length_b   1.000
_cell.length_c   1.000
_cell.angle_alpha   90.00
_cell.angle_beta   90.00
_cell.angle_gamma   90.00
#
_symmetry.space_group_name_H-M   'P 1'
#
loop_
_entity.id
_entity.type
_entity.pdbx_description
1 polymer ?
#
loop_
_entity_poly.entity_id
_entity_poly.type
_entity_poly.pdbx_seq_one_letter_code
_entity_poly.pdbx_strand_id
1 'polypeptide(L)'
;MKPTNPMAQLEQWKANHQQGKINQFVNEMNRTNNLASDGRVSANGVHPNETKNGLVKSAVKNLAALKIEETSKTQQETQGEAKSKYQGKPWANPLAFQFAQLTRQFKLILDSNRKCLEVYPDDFHHKLKMRDEMMDLIDRLKAGGKLFNALAKSQGVTFCRDNQATLKDFNQANGYLIHKFNEVVAQIERLNIERIEGEKLQGVSNE
;
A
#
# COMPACT_ATOMS: atom_id res chain seq x y z
N MET A 1 -25.02 33.12 -15.95
CA MET A 1 -24.91 31.70 -15.52
C MET A 1 -25.44 31.62 -14.10
N LYS A 2 -26.42 30.75 -13.80
CA LYS A 2 -26.97 30.63 -12.44
C LYS A 2 -25.91 30.01 -11.51
N PRO A 3 -25.74 30.51 -10.27
CA PRO A 3 -24.88 29.86 -9.31
C PRO A 3 -25.52 28.55 -8.85
N THR A 4 -24.81 27.44 -9.02
CA THR A 4 -25.28 26.12 -8.58
C THR A 4 -25.26 26.07 -7.06
N ASN A 5 -26.45 26.13 -6.45
CA ASN A 5 -26.68 26.07 -5.01
C ASN A 5 -25.87 24.91 -4.38
N PRO A 6 -25.01 25.15 -3.38
CA PRO A 6 -24.18 24.11 -2.75
C PRO A 6 -25.01 22.97 -2.14
N MET A 7 -26.25 23.23 -1.71
CA MET A 7 -27.17 22.18 -1.27
C MET A 7 -27.56 21.23 -2.40
N ALA A 8 -27.71 21.72 -3.63
CA ALA A 8 -28.01 20.88 -4.77
C ALA A 8 -26.82 19.97 -5.13
N GLN A 9 -25.58 20.45 -4.95
CA GLN A 9 -24.37 19.64 -5.17
C GLN A 9 -24.23 18.53 -4.13
N LEU A 10 -24.58 18.81 -2.87
CA LEU A 10 -24.56 17.80 -1.80
C LEU A 10 -25.63 16.72 -2.03
N GLU A 11 -26.85 17.10 -2.41
CA GLU A 11 -27.92 16.14 -2.73
C GLU A 11 -27.57 15.30 -3.98
N GLN A 12 -26.97 15.91 -5.00
CA GLN A 12 -26.48 15.20 -6.18
C GLN A 12 -25.32 14.25 -5.84
N TRP A 13 -24.43 14.65 -4.93
CA TRP A 13 -23.36 13.78 -4.43
C TRP A 13 -23.94 12.58 -3.65
N LYS A 14 -24.91 12.80 -2.75
CA LYS A 14 -25.60 11.75 -2.00
C LYS A 14 -26.32 10.78 -2.95
N ALA A 15 -27.03 11.29 -3.96
CA ALA A 15 -27.69 10.46 -4.98
C ALA A 15 -26.69 9.60 -5.76
N ASN A 16 -25.51 10.14 -6.09
CA ASN A 16 -24.47 9.42 -6.82
C ASN A 16 -23.69 8.39 -5.96
N HIS A 17 -23.70 8.57 -4.64
CA HIS A 17 -22.93 7.79 -3.66
C HIS A 17 -23.80 6.96 -2.70
N GLN A 18 -25.08 6.74 -3.00
CA GLN A 18 -25.89 5.85 -2.18
C GLN A 18 -25.25 4.45 -2.09
N GLN A 19 -25.30 3.90 -0.87
CA GLN A 19 -24.69 2.65 -0.37
C GLN A 19 -24.73 1.44 -1.34
N GLY A 20 -25.63 1.46 -2.34
CA GLY A 20 -25.77 0.42 -3.35
C GLY A 20 -24.52 0.11 -4.17
N LYS A 21 -23.68 1.09 -4.52
CA LYS A 21 -22.45 0.83 -5.31
C LYS A 21 -21.35 0.14 -4.49
N ILE A 22 -21.23 0.50 -3.21
CA ILE A 22 -20.30 -0.14 -2.28
C ILE A 22 -20.80 -1.55 -1.95
N ASN A 23 -22.11 -1.71 -1.71
CA ASN A 23 -22.72 -3.02 -1.48
C ASN A 23 -22.63 -3.93 -2.71
N GLN A 24 -22.72 -3.39 -3.93
CA GLN A 24 -22.54 -4.15 -5.16
C GLN A 24 -21.11 -4.68 -5.30
N PHE A 25 -20.10 -3.83 -5.04
CA PHE A 25 -18.70 -4.25 -5.05
C PHE A 25 -18.38 -5.29 -3.97
N VAL A 26 -18.89 -5.10 -2.74
CA VAL A 26 -18.72 -6.06 -1.63
C VAL A 26 -19.43 -7.39 -1.93
N ASN A 27 -20.63 -7.34 -2.51
CA ASN A 27 -21.37 -8.55 -2.89
C ASN A 27 -20.70 -9.31 -4.05
N GLU A 28 -20.12 -8.60 -5.01
CA GLU A 28 -19.40 -9.19 -6.14
C GLU A 28 -18.09 -9.87 -5.70
N MET A 29 -17.35 -9.26 -4.77
CA MET A 29 -16.17 -9.85 -4.12
C MET A 29 -16.50 -11.09 -3.28
N ASN A 30 -17.64 -11.09 -2.59
CA ASN A 30 -18.08 -12.28 -1.84
C ASN A 30 -18.54 -13.42 -2.76
N ARG A 31 -19.01 -13.12 -3.98
CA ARG A 31 -19.42 -14.14 -4.97
C ARG A 31 -18.22 -14.84 -5.62
N THR A 32 -17.15 -14.12 -5.91
CA THR A 32 -15.92 -14.69 -6.50
C THR A 32 -15.12 -15.54 -5.52
N ASN A 33 -15.14 -15.19 -4.23
CA ASN A 33 -14.51 -15.99 -3.18
C ASN A 33 -15.19 -17.36 -2.98
N ASN A 34 -16.51 -17.47 -3.17
CA ASN A 34 -17.23 -18.75 -3.04
C ASN A 34 -17.02 -19.69 -4.24
N LEU A 35 -16.74 -19.16 -5.44
CA LEU A 35 -16.42 -19.98 -6.63
C LEU A 35 -15.00 -20.55 -6.60
N ALA A 36 -14.07 -19.90 -5.89
CA ALA A 36 -12.71 -20.39 -5.70
C ALA A 36 -12.59 -21.46 -4.59
N SER A 37 -13.61 -21.61 -3.72
CA SER A 37 -13.61 -22.52 -2.58
C SER A 37 -14.32 -23.86 -2.80
N ASP A 38 -15.09 -24.04 -3.88
CA ASP A 38 -15.82 -25.29 -4.19
C ASP A 38 -14.99 -26.32 -4.99
N GLY A 39 -13.70 -26.41 -4.66
CA GLY A 39 -12.79 -27.45 -5.12
C GLY A 39 -12.87 -28.73 -4.28
N ARG A 40 -14.06 -29.29 -4.00
CA ARG A 40 -14.21 -30.65 -3.41
C ARG A 40 -15.34 -31.44 -4.09
N VAL A 41 -14.93 -32.13 -5.16
CA VAL A 41 -15.40 -33.42 -5.70
C VAL A 41 -16.76 -33.95 -5.21
N SER A 42 -17.71 -34.14 -6.15
CA SER A 42 -18.61 -35.28 -6.14
C SER A 42 -18.53 -36.00 -7.49
N ALA A 43 -18.26 -37.30 -7.43
CA ALA A 43 -18.04 -38.18 -8.55
C ALA A 43 -19.34 -38.56 -9.30
N ASN A 44 -19.13 -39.02 -10.54
CA ASN A 44 -20.02 -39.78 -11.44
C ASN A 44 -20.87 -38.97 -12.43
N GLY A 45 -20.52 -39.12 -13.73
CA GLY A 45 -21.41 -38.79 -14.84
C GLY A 45 -20.76 -38.23 -16.11
N VAL A 46 -19.87 -39.01 -16.74
CA VAL A 46 -19.61 -39.16 -18.20
C VAL A 46 -19.93 -37.96 -19.16
N HIS A 47 -18.82 -37.41 -19.70
CA HIS A 47 -18.53 -36.69 -20.97
C HIS A 47 -19.29 -37.13 -22.25
N PRO A 48 -19.03 -36.57 -23.48
CA PRO A 48 -18.34 -35.32 -23.89
C PRO A 48 -19.08 -34.53 -25.02
N ASN A 49 -18.64 -33.31 -25.35
CA ASN A 49 -18.17 -33.06 -26.72
C ASN A 49 -17.30 -31.79 -26.85
N GLU A 50 -16.22 -31.99 -27.60
CA GLU A 50 -15.07 -31.11 -27.83
C GLU A 50 -15.35 -30.03 -28.89
N THR A 51 -14.68 -28.88 -28.78
CA THR A 51 -13.90 -28.20 -29.87
C THR A 51 -12.99 -27.15 -29.17
N LYS A 52 -11.68 -27.36 -28.95
CA LYS A 52 -10.51 -27.14 -29.87
C LYS A 52 -10.52 -25.73 -30.48
N ASN A 53 -9.50 -24.88 -30.56
CA ASN A 53 -8.06 -24.77 -30.27
C ASN A 53 -7.78 -23.23 -30.40
N GLY A 54 -6.74 -22.58 -29.87
CA GLY A 54 -5.54 -23.01 -29.17
C GLY A 54 -4.52 -21.85 -29.12
N LEU A 55 -3.29 -22.23 -28.76
CA LEU A 55 -2.03 -21.47 -28.87
C LEU A 55 -1.83 -20.30 -27.87
N VAL A 56 -0.74 -20.18 -27.10
CA VAL A 56 0.63 -20.69 -27.26
C VAL A 56 1.24 -20.99 -25.88
N LYS A 57 1.80 -22.19 -25.73
CA LYS A 57 2.78 -22.62 -24.73
C LYS A 57 4.11 -21.88 -24.89
N SER A 58 4.87 -21.71 -23.80
CA SER A 58 6.28 -22.17 -23.68
C SER A 58 7.20 -21.17 -22.98
N ALA A 59 7.76 -21.59 -21.85
CA ALA A 59 9.18 -21.47 -21.46
C ALA A 59 9.31 -22.03 -20.02
N VAL A 60 9.44 -23.36 -19.85
CA VAL A 60 10.72 -24.06 -19.63
C VAL A 60 11.34 -23.63 -18.29
N LYS A 61 10.99 -24.30 -17.17
CA LYS A 61 11.78 -25.41 -16.58
C LYS A 61 13.28 -25.27 -16.83
N ASN A 62 14.02 -24.75 -15.85
CA ASN A 62 15.36 -25.20 -15.47
C ASN A 62 15.73 -24.63 -14.09
N LEU A 63 15.45 -25.42 -13.05
CA LEU A 63 15.99 -25.23 -11.69
C LEU A 63 16.88 -26.44 -11.41
N ALA A 64 18.14 -26.38 -11.82
CA ALA A 64 19.21 -27.23 -11.31
C ALA A 64 20.57 -26.74 -11.82
N ALA A 65 21.56 -26.78 -10.91
CA ALA A 65 22.99 -26.55 -11.10
C ALA A 65 23.48 -25.09 -11.07
N LEU A 66 24.02 -24.69 -9.91
CA LEU A 66 25.41 -24.24 -9.80
C LEU A 66 25.85 -24.23 -8.32
N LYS A 67 26.92 -24.99 -8.04
CA LYS A 67 27.64 -25.05 -6.75
C LYS A 67 28.75 -23.98 -6.75
N ILE A 68 28.87 -23.31 -5.60
CA ILE A 68 30.08 -22.95 -4.80
C ILE A 68 31.34 -22.51 -5.56
N GLU A 69 31.82 -21.28 -5.31
CA GLU A 69 33.20 -21.03 -4.86
C GLU A 69 33.39 -19.65 -4.17
N GLU A 70 34.29 -19.64 -3.20
CA GLU A 70 34.69 -18.57 -2.29
C GLU A 70 35.94 -17.87 -2.85
N THR A 71 36.12 -16.54 -2.70
CA THR A 71 37.39 -15.85 -2.30
C THR A 71 37.41 -14.33 -2.56
N SER A 72 37.74 -13.60 -1.48
CA SER A 72 38.76 -12.53 -1.35
C SER A 72 38.67 -11.18 -2.10
N LYS A 73 38.39 -10.13 -1.29
CA LYS A 73 39.02 -8.78 -1.14
C LYS A 73 39.65 -8.08 -2.37
N THR A 74 39.31 -6.78 -2.54
CA THR A 74 40.28 -5.64 -2.60
C THR A 74 39.56 -4.30 -2.36
N GLN A 75 40.19 -3.43 -1.58
CA GLN A 75 39.83 -2.04 -1.27
C GLN A 75 40.28 -1.09 -2.39
N GLN A 76 39.54 0.01 -2.62
CA GLN A 76 40.14 1.31 -2.94
C GLN A 76 39.17 2.47 -2.59
N GLU A 77 39.69 3.33 -1.70
CA GLU A 77 39.41 4.75 -1.40
C GLU A 77 39.35 5.62 -2.69
N THR A 78 38.79 6.84 -2.82
CA THR A 78 38.33 7.91 -1.93
C THR A 78 37.59 9.00 -2.76
N GLN A 79 36.72 9.79 -2.08
CA GLN A 79 36.20 11.14 -2.42
C GLN A 79 35.11 11.36 -3.50
N GLY A 80 34.05 12.06 -3.07
CA GLY A 80 33.37 13.08 -3.88
C GLY A 80 31.88 12.88 -4.09
N GLU A 81 31.10 13.79 -3.52
CA GLU A 81 29.71 14.16 -3.92
C GLU A 81 28.53 13.42 -3.28
N ALA A 82 27.77 14.22 -2.54
CA ALA A 82 26.48 13.92 -1.94
C ALA A 82 25.47 13.43 -2.98
N LYS A 83 25.37 12.11 -3.17
CA LYS A 83 24.25 11.49 -3.88
C LYS A 83 23.13 11.20 -2.89
N SER A 84 22.13 12.07 -2.90
CA SER A 84 20.80 11.81 -2.38
C SER A 84 20.33 10.41 -2.82
N LYS A 85 20.32 9.46 -1.89
CA LYS A 85 19.75 8.12 -2.11
C LYS A 85 18.24 8.18 -1.88
N TYR A 86 17.53 8.75 -2.83
CA TYR A 86 16.11 8.44 -3.01
C TYR A 86 15.91 7.84 -4.40
N GLN A 87 14.98 6.88 -4.48
CA GLN A 87 14.60 6.06 -5.64
C GLN A 87 15.29 4.69 -5.73
N GLY A 88 15.14 3.88 -4.69
CA GLY A 88 14.94 2.44 -4.92
C GLY A 88 13.55 2.27 -5.54
N LYS A 89 13.48 1.72 -6.76
CA LYS A 89 12.24 1.43 -7.50
C LYS A 89 11.20 0.77 -6.55
N PRO A 90 9.98 1.33 -6.32
CA PRO A 90 8.98 0.73 -5.45
C PRO A 90 8.20 -0.44 -6.08
N TRP A 91 8.45 -0.74 -7.36
CA TRP A 91 8.15 -2.05 -7.95
C TRP A 91 9.19 -3.03 -7.36
N ALA A 92 8.92 -3.99 -6.51
CA ALA A 92 7.68 -4.66 -6.18
C ALA A 92 7.75 -5.05 -4.70
N ASN A 93 6.97 -4.37 -3.85
CA ASN A 93 6.54 -5.02 -2.62
C ASN A 93 5.44 -6.03 -3.01
N PRO A 94 5.65 -7.35 -2.88
CA PRO A 94 4.63 -8.34 -3.23
C PRO A 94 3.29 -8.08 -2.53
N LEU A 95 3.33 -7.49 -1.33
CA LEU A 95 2.14 -7.13 -0.57
C LEU A 95 1.33 -5.99 -1.18
N ALA A 96 1.94 -5.10 -2.00
CA ALA A 96 1.17 -4.08 -2.70
C ALA A 96 0.21 -4.70 -3.73
N PHE A 97 0.60 -5.82 -4.33
CA PHE A 97 -0.25 -6.59 -5.24
C PHE A 97 -1.26 -7.45 -4.48
N GLN A 98 -0.87 -8.08 -3.36
CA GLN A 98 -1.79 -8.87 -2.54
C GLN A 98 -2.85 -8.00 -1.85
N PHE A 99 -2.47 -6.82 -1.36
CA PHE A 99 -3.36 -5.84 -0.73
C PHE A 99 -3.69 -4.71 -1.70
N ALA A 100 -4.12 -5.04 -2.92
CA ALA A 100 -4.44 -4.06 -3.96
C ALA A 100 -5.49 -3.03 -3.51
N GLN A 101 -6.53 -3.47 -2.79
CA GLN A 101 -7.60 -2.59 -2.30
C GLN A 101 -7.11 -1.63 -1.21
N LEU A 102 -6.32 -2.11 -0.26
CA LEU A 102 -5.72 -1.26 0.77
C LEU A 102 -4.73 -0.27 0.15
N THR A 103 -3.91 -0.73 -0.79
CA THR A 103 -3.01 0.13 -1.57
C THR A 103 -3.78 1.24 -2.29
N ARG A 104 -4.95 0.92 -2.86
CA ARG A 104 -5.83 1.91 -3.48
C ARG A 104 -6.33 2.95 -2.49
N GLN A 105 -6.70 2.56 -1.26
CA GLN A 105 -7.12 3.52 -0.23
C GLN A 105 -6.00 4.49 0.13
N PHE A 106 -4.76 4.03 0.24
CA PHE A 106 -3.62 4.93 0.45
C PHE A 106 -3.44 5.90 -0.73
N LYS A 107 -3.61 5.46 -1.98
CA LYS A 107 -3.58 6.37 -3.14
C LYS A 107 -4.68 7.45 -3.05
N LEU A 108 -5.91 7.05 -2.71
CA LEU A 108 -7.01 8.01 -2.53
C LEU A 108 -6.74 9.01 -1.41
N ILE A 109 -6.08 8.60 -0.33
CA ILE A 109 -5.62 9.51 0.72
C ILE A 109 -4.60 10.51 0.15
N LEU A 110 -3.61 10.04 -0.61
CA LEU A 110 -2.59 10.89 -1.21
C LEU A 110 -3.20 11.92 -2.18
N ASP A 111 -4.14 11.49 -3.02
CA ASP A 111 -4.86 12.36 -3.95
C ASP A 111 -5.74 13.37 -3.20
N SER A 112 -6.42 12.92 -2.14
CA SER A 112 -7.23 13.78 -1.27
C SER A 112 -6.39 14.85 -0.58
N ASN A 113 -5.18 14.52 -0.12
CA ASN A 113 -4.28 15.48 0.51
C ASN A 113 -3.87 16.59 -0.47
N ARG A 114 -3.53 16.21 -1.71
CA ARG A 114 -3.20 17.18 -2.76
C ARG A 114 -4.38 18.11 -3.05
N LYS A 115 -5.55 17.52 -3.28
CA LYS A 115 -6.77 18.28 -3.57
C LYS A 115 -7.18 19.20 -2.41
N CYS A 116 -6.90 18.81 -1.17
CA CYS A 116 -7.16 19.66 -0.01
C CYS A 116 -6.34 20.95 -0.08
N LEU A 117 -5.05 20.88 -0.44
CA LEU A 117 -4.22 22.08 -0.60
C LEU A 117 -4.74 22.97 -1.73
N GLU A 118 -5.16 22.38 -2.85
CA GLU A 118 -5.59 23.10 -4.04
C GLU A 118 -6.94 23.81 -3.87
N VAL A 119 -7.88 23.19 -3.16
CA VAL A 119 -9.27 23.68 -3.06
C VAL A 119 -9.54 24.36 -1.72
N TYR A 120 -8.88 23.93 -0.64
CA TYR A 120 -9.13 24.39 0.73
C TYR A 120 -7.80 24.61 1.49
N PRO A 121 -6.95 25.56 1.05
CA PRO A 121 -5.64 25.78 1.65
C PRO A 121 -5.71 26.19 3.13
N ASP A 122 -6.72 26.97 3.53
CA ASP A 122 -6.91 27.42 4.92
C ASP A 122 -7.28 26.27 5.87
N ASP A 123 -7.94 25.24 5.35
CA ASP A 123 -8.36 24.06 6.12
C ASP A 123 -7.31 22.95 6.16
N PHE A 124 -6.09 23.20 5.62
CA PHE A 124 -5.04 22.19 5.56
C PHE A 124 -4.53 21.74 6.93
N HIS A 125 -4.84 22.48 8.01
CA HIS A 125 -4.53 22.10 9.38
C HIS A 125 -5.12 20.72 9.77
N HIS A 126 -6.25 20.31 9.18
CA HIS A 126 -6.78 18.96 9.37
C HIS A 126 -5.86 17.86 8.80
N LYS A 127 -5.14 18.14 7.71
CA LYS A 127 -4.14 17.21 7.16
C LYS A 127 -2.91 17.14 8.05
N LEU A 128 -2.49 18.25 8.65
CA LEU A 128 -1.41 18.24 9.65
C LEU A 128 -1.75 17.39 10.87
N LYS A 129 -2.99 17.51 11.37
CA LYS A 129 -3.47 16.63 12.45
C LYS A 129 -3.46 15.15 12.05
N MET A 130 -3.95 14.83 10.84
CA MET A 130 -3.91 13.47 10.29
C MET A 130 -2.47 12.93 10.20
N ARG A 131 -1.50 13.76 9.81
CA ARG A 131 -0.08 13.39 9.83
C ARG A 131 0.38 13.02 11.23
N ASP A 132 0.06 13.82 12.24
CA ASP A 132 0.48 13.57 13.63
C ASP A 132 -0.14 12.29 14.18
N GLU A 133 -1.42 12.03 13.90
CA GLU A 133 -2.10 10.78 14.23
C GLU A 133 -1.44 9.56 13.55
N MET A 134 -1.01 9.70 12.28
CA MET A 134 -0.29 8.64 11.57
C MET A 134 1.12 8.41 12.12
N MET A 135 1.83 9.45 12.56
CA MET A 135 3.14 9.31 13.21
C MET A 135 3.02 8.53 14.52
N ASP A 136 2.04 8.85 15.37
CA ASP A 136 1.77 8.09 16.60
C ASP A 136 1.44 6.61 16.28
N LEU A 137 0.61 6.37 15.26
CA LEU A 137 0.30 5.00 14.83
C LEU A 137 1.54 4.24 14.35
N ILE A 138 2.40 4.88 13.54
CA ILE A 138 3.66 4.29 13.08
C ILE A 138 4.53 3.88 14.27
N ASP A 139 4.65 4.74 15.27
CA ASP A 139 5.52 4.47 16.42
C ASP A 139 4.96 3.35 17.31
N ARG A 140 3.65 3.26 17.47
CA ARG A 140 2.99 2.10 18.12
C ARG A 140 3.22 0.80 17.34
N LEU A 141 3.11 0.82 16.02
CA LEU A 141 3.37 -0.35 15.16
C LEU A 141 4.84 -0.80 15.26
N LYS A 142 5.79 0.14 15.30
CA LYS A 142 7.21 -0.17 15.53
C LYS A 142 7.44 -0.77 16.92
N ALA A 143 6.87 -0.16 17.96
CA ALA A 143 7.02 -0.62 19.34
C ALA A 143 6.42 -2.02 19.55
N GLY A 144 5.19 -2.24 19.07
CA GLY A 144 4.52 -3.53 19.11
C GLY A 144 5.28 -4.61 18.34
N GLY A 145 5.79 -4.30 17.14
CA GLY A 145 6.64 -5.21 16.38
C GLY A 145 7.92 -5.59 17.11
N LYS A 146 8.59 -4.64 17.78
CA LYS A 146 9.77 -4.91 18.61
C LYS A 146 9.44 -5.82 19.79
N LEU A 147 8.36 -5.53 20.52
CA LEU A 147 7.90 -6.34 21.66
C LEU A 147 7.59 -7.77 21.22
N PHE A 148 6.82 -7.93 20.14
CA PHE A 148 6.46 -9.25 19.63
C PHE A 148 7.68 -10.07 19.22
N ASN A 149 8.65 -9.46 18.54
CA ASN A 149 9.91 -10.13 18.18
C ASN A 149 10.76 -10.47 19.42
N ALA A 150 10.74 -9.66 20.48
CA ALA A 150 11.43 -9.97 21.73
C ALA A 150 10.80 -11.19 22.43
N LEU A 151 9.47 -11.24 22.49
CA LEU A 151 8.71 -12.38 23.05
C LEU A 151 8.93 -13.66 22.24
N ALA A 152 8.92 -13.57 20.91
CA ALA A 152 9.18 -14.72 20.05
C ALA A 152 10.58 -15.30 20.27
N LYS A 153 11.58 -14.45 20.52
CA LYS A 153 12.94 -14.89 20.87
C LYS A 153 13.02 -15.51 22.26
N SER A 154 12.25 -15.01 23.24
CA SER A 154 12.30 -15.51 24.61
C SER A 154 11.59 -16.85 24.81
N GLN A 155 10.61 -17.20 23.96
CA GLN A 155 9.87 -18.46 24.07
C GLN A 155 10.61 -19.71 23.55
N GLY A 156 11.86 -19.57 23.10
CA GLY A 156 12.73 -20.70 22.72
C GLY A 156 12.44 -21.31 21.34
N VAL A 157 13.18 -22.39 21.03
CA VAL A 157 13.24 -23.00 19.68
C VAL A 157 11.89 -23.58 19.22
N THR A 158 11.10 -24.14 20.14
CA THR A 158 9.82 -24.82 19.82
C THR A 158 8.76 -23.85 19.33
N PHE A 159 8.57 -22.71 20.02
CA PHE A 159 7.63 -21.66 19.57
C PHE A 159 8.06 -21.07 18.23
N CYS A 160 9.37 -20.87 18.05
CA CYS A 160 9.93 -20.25 16.86
C CYS A 160 9.76 -21.14 15.63
N ARG A 161 9.90 -22.47 15.76
CA ARG A 161 9.76 -23.41 14.63
C ARG A 161 8.33 -23.51 14.14
N ASP A 162 7.37 -23.65 15.05
CA ASP A 162 5.98 -23.91 14.66
C ASP A 162 5.27 -22.62 14.19
N ASN A 163 5.75 -21.44 14.59
CA ASN A 163 5.17 -20.15 14.24
C ASN A 163 6.05 -19.28 13.33
N GLN A 164 7.13 -19.83 12.76
CA GLN A 164 8.11 -19.04 11.99
C GLN A 164 7.49 -18.32 10.79
N ALA A 165 6.64 -19.02 10.05
CA ALA A 165 5.97 -18.47 8.88
C ALA A 165 5.02 -17.33 9.28
N THR A 166 4.20 -17.54 10.30
CA THR A 166 3.27 -16.53 10.83
C THR A 166 4.01 -15.29 11.37
N LEU A 167 5.13 -15.47 12.06
CA LEU A 167 5.98 -14.36 12.52
C LEU A 167 6.56 -13.55 11.35
N LYS A 168 6.99 -14.24 10.29
CA LYS A 168 7.46 -13.60 9.06
C LYS A 168 6.34 -12.81 8.38
N ASP A 169 5.16 -13.39 8.23
CA ASP A 169 4.01 -12.75 7.60
C ASP A 169 3.55 -11.52 8.41
N PHE A 170 3.51 -11.63 9.73
CA PHE A 170 3.25 -10.49 10.62
C PHE A 170 4.26 -9.36 10.40
N ASN A 171 5.56 -9.67 10.41
CA ASN A 171 6.60 -8.66 10.22
C ASN A 171 6.51 -8.01 8.83
N GLN A 172 6.16 -8.79 7.80
CA GLN A 172 5.98 -8.29 6.44
C GLN A 172 4.77 -7.35 6.36
N ALA A 173 3.64 -7.74 6.92
CA ALA A 173 2.42 -6.91 6.96
C ALA A 173 2.61 -5.63 7.76
N ASN A 174 3.23 -5.72 8.95
CA ASN A 174 3.56 -4.57 9.79
C ASN A 174 4.49 -3.59 9.06
N GLY A 175 5.54 -4.10 8.41
CA GLY A 175 6.45 -3.30 7.59
C GLY A 175 5.76 -2.61 6.41
N TYR A 176 4.83 -3.30 5.73
CA TYR A 176 4.04 -2.72 4.66
C TYR A 176 3.15 -1.56 5.14
N LEU A 177 2.45 -1.74 6.27
CA LEU A 177 1.61 -0.68 6.84
C LEU A 177 2.44 0.53 7.26
N ILE A 178 3.54 0.30 7.99
CA ILE A 178 4.47 1.37 8.38
C ILE A 178 4.96 2.12 7.14
N HIS A 179 5.34 1.42 6.07
CA HIS A 179 5.76 2.05 4.83
C HIS A 179 4.65 2.93 4.22
N LYS A 180 3.42 2.42 4.12
CA LYS A 180 2.29 3.17 3.57
C LYS A 180 1.91 4.40 4.39
N PHE A 181 1.93 4.31 5.71
CA PHE A 181 1.71 5.48 6.57
C PHE A 181 2.82 6.52 6.40
N ASN A 182 4.09 6.10 6.31
CA ASN A 182 5.20 7.04 6.07
C ASN A 182 5.09 7.75 4.71
N GLU A 183 4.59 7.08 3.67
CA GLU A 183 4.34 7.74 2.37
C GLU A 183 3.35 8.90 2.51
N VAL A 184 2.27 8.69 3.28
CA VAL A 184 1.26 9.73 3.53
C VAL A 184 1.82 10.87 4.38
N VAL A 185 2.49 10.55 5.49
CA VAL A 185 3.15 11.54 6.38
C VAL A 185 4.09 12.42 5.58
N ALA A 186 5.01 11.82 4.82
CA ALA A 186 6.00 12.55 4.03
C ALA A 186 5.34 13.41 2.93
N GLN A 187 4.21 12.97 2.36
CA GLN A 187 3.49 13.78 1.39
C GLN A 187 2.84 15.01 2.04
N ILE A 188 2.19 14.85 3.20
CA ILE A 188 1.56 15.96 3.92
C ILE A 188 2.62 16.99 4.34
N GLU A 189 3.79 16.55 4.80
CA GLU A 189 4.91 17.45 5.12
C GLU A 189 5.37 18.26 3.92
N ARG A 190 5.54 17.63 2.75
CA ARG A 190 5.89 18.33 1.51
C ARG A 190 4.83 19.35 1.10
N LEU A 191 3.56 18.96 1.14
CA LEU A 191 2.44 19.86 0.80
C LEU A 191 2.33 21.04 1.78
N ASN A 192 2.65 20.84 3.06
CA ASN A 192 2.68 21.92 4.04
C ASN A 192 3.79 22.93 3.75
N ILE A 193 4.97 22.46 3.31
CA ILE A 193 6.07 23.34 2.88
C ILE A 193 5.63 24.15 1.66
N GLU A 194 5.06 23.49 0.63
CA GLU A 194 4.53 24.15 -0.57
C GLU A 194 3.50 25.24 -0.22
N ARG A 195 2.60 24.97 0.73
CA ARG A 195 1.61 25.95 1.21
C ARG A 195 2.28 27.19 1.79
N ILE A 196 3.21 27.01 2.73
CA ILE A 196 3.92 28.10 3.41
C ILE A 196 4.76 28.93 2.43
N GLU A 197 5.38 28.28 1.44
CA GLU A 197 6.14 28.97 0.39
C GLU A 197 5.21 29.79 -0.54
N GLY A 198 4.05 29.24 -0.91
CA GLY A 198 3.05 29.94 -1.71
C GLY A 198 2.47 31.19 -1.02
N GLU A 199 2.17 31.09 0.28
CA GLU A 199 1.70 32.22 1.10
C GLU A 199 2.73 33.38 1.12
N LYS A 200 4.02 33.06 1.25
CA LYS A 200 5.11 34.06 1.27
C LYS A 200 5.24 34.81 -0.07
N LEU A 201 5.09 34.13 -1.19
CA LEU A 201 5.23 34.75 -2.52
C LEU A 201 4.05 35.67 -2.88
N GLN A 202 2.84 35.32 -2.43
CA GLN A 202 1.66 36.16 -2.63
C GLN A 202 1.66 37.42 -1.75
N GLY A 203 2.24 37.35 -0.55
CA GLY A 203 2.42 38.52 0.33
C GLY A 203 3.35 39.60 -0.25
N VAL A 204 4.33 39.22 -1.06
CA VAL A 204 5.32 40.14 -1.66
C VAL A 204 4.82 40.82 -2.94
N SER A 205 3.77 40.29 -3.58
CA SER A 205 3.23 40.86 -4.83
C SER A 205 2.15 41.94 -4.62
N ASN A 206 1.79 42.23 -3.37
CA ASN A 206 0.74 43.18 -2.99
C ASN A 206 1.27 44.44 -2.28
N GLU A 207 2.59 44.65 -2.26
CA GLU A 207 3.26 45.91 -1.87
C GLU A 207 3.78 46.66 -3.10
#